data_AF-A0A0F7EEQ0-F1
#
_entry.id   AF-A0A0F7EEQ0-F1
#
_cell.length_a   1.000
_cell.length_b   1.000
_cell.length_c   1.000
_cell.angle_alpha   90.00
_cell.angle_beta   90.00
_cell.angle_gamma   90.00
#
_symmetry.space_group_name_H-M   'P 1'
#
loop_
_entity.id
_entity.type
_entity.pdbx_description
1 polymer ?
#
loop_
_entity_poly.entity_id
_entity_poly.type
_entity_poly.pdbx_seq_one_letter_code
_entity_poly.pdbx_strand_id
1 'polypeptide(L)'
;MRKIPVAGFLFQSNDSSAEHSHGLYITSWNGMPVHRHPFSGTTSFNDGHDHQYIGVTEPAPTGVPHVHRYYTITSFDDGHSHVIEGTTGPAIQLRRGGHIHYFEGYTTVNGRRPHTHHYKGATENEIP
;
A
#
# COMPACT_ATOMS: atom_id res chain seq x y z
N MET A 1 25.68 -17.00 5.61
CA MET A 1 24.56 -16.11 5.20
C MET A 1 24.48 -16.09 3.69
N ARG A 2 23.30 -16.35 3.11
CA ARG A 2 23.08 -16.28 1.66
C ARG A 2 22.82 -14.82 1.28
N LYS A 3 23.58 -14.27 0.34
CA LYS A 3 23.38 -12.90 -0.17
C LYS A 3 22.13 -12.90 -1.06
N ILE A 4 21.21 -11.95 -0.84
CA ILE A 4 20.06 -11.71 -1.71
C ILE A 4 20.43 -10.52 -2.62
N PRO A 5 20.58 -10.71 -3.93
CA PRO A 5 20.83 -9.60 -4.85
C PRO A 5 19.58 -8.72 -4.97
N VAL A 6 19.76 -7.40 -4.93
CA VAL A 6 18.71 -6.39 -5.16
C VAL A 6 19.18 -5.49 -6.28
N ALA A 7 18.33 -5.24 -7.28
CA ALA A 7 18.60 -4.27 -8.34
C ALA A 7 17.63 -3.11 -8.25
N GLY A 8 18.07 -1.93 -8.68
CA GLY A 8 17.27 -0.72 -8.58
C GLY A 8 18.01 0.53 -9.01
N PHE A 9 17.35 1.67 -8.85
CA PHE A 9 17.91 2.99 -9.10
C PHE A 9 17.99 3.77 -7.79
N LEU A 10 19.11 4.44 -7.56
CA LEU A 10 19.23 5.44 -6.51
C LEU A 10 18.92 6.80 -7.13
N PHE A 11 17.86 7.45 -6.68
CA PHE A 11 17.48 8.79 -7.09
C PHE A 11 17.88 9.78 -6.00
N GLN A 12 18.52 10.89 -6.40
CA GLN A 12 18.88 11.99 -5.52
C GLN A 12 18.00 13.19 -5.86
N SER A 13 17.27 13.73 -4.87
CA SER A 13 16.64 15.04 -5.02
C SER A 13 17.71 16.13 -4.88
N ASN A 14 17.62 17.17 -5.71
CA ASN A 14 18.55 18.31 -5.71
C ASN A 14 18.24 19.33 -4.59
N ASP A 15 17.76 18.89 -3.43
CA ASP A 15 17.50 19.80 -2.31
C ASP A 15 18.80 20.18 -1.61
N SER A 16 19.03 21.49 -1.50
CA SER A 16 20.23 22.12 -0.93
C SER A 16 20.23 22.20 0.60
N SER A 17 19.37 21.42 1.25
CA SER A 17 19.25 21.40 2.71
C SER A 17 20.34 20.50 3.34
N ALA A 18 20.72 20.79 4.59
CA ALA A 18 21.72 20.01 5.31
C ALA A 18 21.29 18.55 5.58
N GLU A 19 19.98 18.26 5.50
CA GLU A 19 19.43 16.91 5.52
C GLU A 19 19.28 16.42 4.06
N HIS A 20 20.03 15.38 3.71
CA HIS A 20 19.96 14.76 2.39
C HIS A 20 19.36 13.35 2.50
N SER A 21 18.52 12.98 1.54
CA SER A 21 17.98 11.64 1.42
C SER A 21 18.05 11.17 -0.03
N HIS A 22 18.11 9.85 -0.22
CA HIS A 22 18.02 9.25 -1.54
C HIS A 22 16.81 8.34 -1.61
N GLY A 23 16.05 8.44 -2.71
CA GLY A 23 15.01 7.48 -3.03
C GLY A 23 15.63 6.23 -3.65
N LEU A 24 15.46 5.07 -3.03
CA LEU A 24 15.82 3.78 -3.62
C LEU A 24 14.60 3.17 -4.31
N TYR A 25 14.68 2.99 -5.62
CA TYR A 25 13.66 2.32 -6.42
C TYR A 25 14.12 0.90 -6.73
N ILE A 26 13.56 -0.09 -6.05
CA ILE A 26 13.88 -1.51 -6.27
C ILE A 26 13.13 -2.00 -7.50
N THR A 27 13.84 -2.59 -8.45
CA THR A 27 13.27 -3.21 -9.67
C THR A 27 13.28 -4.74 -9.62
N SER A 28 14.16 -5.34 -8.81
CA SER A 28 14.15 -6.79 -8.59
C SER A 28 14.69 -7.19 -7.21
N TRP A 29 14.19 -8.33 -6.73
CA TRP A 29 14.58 -8.95 -5.48
C TRP A 29 14.96 -10.41 -5.72
N ASN A 30 16.19 -10.78 -5.41
CA ASN A 30 16.77 -12.09 -5.73
C ASN A 30 16.69 -12.46 -7.23
N GLY A 31 16.78 -11.47 -8.12
CA GLY A 31 16.64 -11.65 -9.57
C GLY A 31 15.20 -11.76 -10.08
N MET A 32 14.19 -11.72 -9.20
CA MET A 32 12.79 -11.69 -9.58
C MET A 32 12.31 -10.22 -9.69
N PRO A 33 11.59 -9.83 -10.76
CA PRO A 33 10.93 -8.53 -10.80
C PRO A 33 10.03 -8.32 -9.58
N VAL A 34 9.89 -7.07 -9.17
CA VAL A 34 8.86 -6.68 -8.19
C VAL A 34 7.73 -5.95 -8.90
N HIS A 35 6.54 -5.97 -8.30
CA HIS A 35 5.39 -5.19 -8.77
C HIS A 35 4.58 -4.70 -7.56
N ARG A 36 3.59 -3.86 -7.83
CA ARG A 36 2.72 -3.21 -6.84
C ARG A 36 1.28 -3.21 -7.35
N HIS A 37 0.33 -2.92 -6.49
CA HIS A 37 -1.06 -2.73 -6.90
C HIS A 37 -1.64 -1.42 -6.35
N PRO A 38 -2.32 -0.63 -7.18
CA PRO A 38 -3.19 0.43 -6.70
C PRO A 38 -4.36 -0.15 -5.89
N PHE A 39 -4.88 0.63 -4.96
CA PHE A 39 -6.12 0.32 -4.25
C PHE A 39 -6.82 1.61 -3.84
N SER A 40 -8.14 1.56 -3.75
CA SER A 40 -8.96 2.68 -3.29
C SER A 40 -10.27 2.16 -2.68
N GLY A 41 -10.98 3.02 -1.97
CA GLY A 41 -12.28 2.70 -1.41
C GLY A 41 -12.81 3.75 -0.46
N THR A 42 -13.88 3.38 0.24
CA THR A 42 -14.54 4.18 1.27
C THR A 42 -14.69 3.32 2.52
N THR A 43 -14.44 3.89 3.68
CA THR A 43 -14.59 3.20 4.97
C THR A 43 -16.08 3.04 5.35
N SER A 44 -16.36 2.28 6.40
CA SER A 44 -17.72 2.19 6.94
C SER A 44 -18.18 3.53 7.54
N PHE A 45 -19.49 3.76 7.60
CA PHE A 45 -20.04 4.96 8.23
C PHE A 45 -20.11 4.80 9.75
N ASN A 46 -19.26 5.52 10.48
CA ASN A 46 -19.11 5.44 11.93
C ASN A 46 -19.04 6.85 12.52
N ASP A 47 -19.64 7.04 13.71
CA ASP A 47 -19.68 8.36 14.39
C ASP A 47 -20.15 9.53 13.49
N GLY A 48 -21.01 9.26 12.52
CA GLY A 48 -21.64 10.29 11.68
C GLY A 48 -20.91 10.63 10.38
N HIS A 49 -19.84 9.94 10.01
CA HIS A 49 -19.16 10.12 8.72
C HIS A 49 -18.44 8.85 8.24
N ASP A 50 -17.87 8.93 7.05
CA ASP A 50 -16.95 7.95 6.46
C ASP A 50 -15.75 8.71 5.87
N HIS A 51 -14.74 7.96 5.43
CA HIS A 51 -13.60 8.52 4.71
C HIS A 51 -13.32 7.76 3.42
N GLN A 52 -12.81 8.47 2.43
CA GLN A 52 -12.24 7.90 1.22
C GLN A 52 -10.76 7.59 1.43
N TYR A 53 -10.23 6.63 0.68
CA TYR A 53 -8.79 6.35 0.65
C TYR A 53 -8.33 5.91 -0.72
N ILE A 54 -7.06 6.23 -1.02
CA ILE A 54 -6.34 5.76 -2.19
C ILE A 54 -4.91 5.44 -1.78
N GLY A 55 -4.33 4.40 -2.34
CA GLY A 55 -2.96 4.01 -2.05
C GLY A 55 -2.42 3.07 -3.10
N VAL A 56 -1.16 2.72 -2.93
CA VAL A 56 -0.51 1.70 -3.76
C VAL A 56 0.34 0.86 -2.83
N THR A 57 0.25 -0.46 -2.97
CA THR A 57 0.95 -1.40 -2.10
C THR A 57 2.48 -1.26 -2.18
N GLU A 58 3.18 -1.82 -1.19
CA GLU A 58 4.63 -1.98 -1.25
C GLU A 58 5.04 -3.02 -2.32
N PRO A 59 6.25 -2.92 -2.89
CA PRO A 59 6.73 -3.89 -3.88
C PRO A 59 6.86 -5.30 -3.29
N ALA A 60 6.42 -6.30 -4.04
CA ALA A 60 6.65 -7.71 -3.71
C ALA A 60 7.20 -8.47 -4.93
N PRO A 61 8.02 -9.53 -4.73
CA PRO A 61 8.53 -10.33 -5.84
C PRO A 61 7.41 -10.99 -6.64
N THR A 62 7.51 -10.96 -7.96
CA THR A 62 6.60 -11.68 -8.87
C THR A 62 6.84 -13.19 -8.82
N GLY A 63 5.78 -13.98 -9.02
CA GLY A 63 5.85 -15.44 -9.19
C GLY A 63 5.47 -16.20 -7.92
N VAL A 64 4.47 -17.10 -8.03
CA VAL A 64 3.84 -17.93 -6.97
C VAL A 64 3.19 -17.10 -5.82
N PRO A 65 2.33 -17.68 -4.94
CA PRO A 65 1.45 -16.87 -4.08
C PRO A 65 2.26 -15.91 -3.20
N HIS A 66 2.09 -14.61 -3.44
CA HIS A 66 2.66 -13.55 -2.63
C HIS A 66 1.55 -12.68 -2.04
N VAL A 67 1.98 -11.74 -1.20
CA VAL A 67 1.15 -10.72 -0.56
C VAL A 67 1.90 -9.41 -0.61
N HIS A 68 1.19 -8.29 -0.48
CA HIS A 68 1.81 -6.99 -0.35
C HIS A 68 1.48 -6.37 1.00
N ARG A 69 2.44 -5.66 1.59
CA ARG A 69 2.14 -4.71 2.65
C ARG A 69 1.51 -3.47 2.03
N TYR A 70 0.69 -2.77 2.78
CA TYR A 70 0.09 -1.52 2.34
C TYR A 70 0.01 -0.53 3.50
N TYR A 71 0.06 0.74 3.14
CA TYR A 71 -0.09 1.89 4.03
C TYR A 71 -0.78 3.01 3.26
N THR A 72 -1.77 3.67 3.85
CA THR A 72 -2.31 4.93 3.35
C THR A 72 -2.96 5.74 4.48
N ILE A 73 -3.27 7.00 4.20
CA ILE A 73 -4.01 7.90 5.07
C ILE A 73 -5.33 8.21 4.37
N THR A 74 -6.43 8.17 5.11
CA THR A 74 -7.75 8.49 4.56
C THR A 74 -7.88 9.99 4.25
N SER A 75 -8.94 10.38 3.56
CA SER A 75 -9.33 11.78 3.41
C SER A 75 -9.53 12.46 4.77
N PHE A 76 -9.51 13.79 4.75
CA PHE A 76 -9.77 14.61 5.94
C PHE A 76 -11.24 14.98 6.00
N ASP A 77 -11.98 14.31 6.86
CA ASP A 77 -13.43 14.48 7.03
C ASP A 77 -13.73 14.64 8.52
N ASP A 78 -14.75 15.45 8.84
CA ASP A 78 -15.12 15.79 10.23
C ASP A 78 -13.93 16.13 11.15
N GLY A 79 -12.95 16.85 10.60
CA GLY A 79 -11.81 17.36 11.36
C GLY A 79 -10.67 16.38 11.63
N HIS A 80 -10.64 15.19 11.02
CA HIS A 80 -9.51 14.27 11.14
C HIS A 80 -9.37 13.30 9.96
N SER A 81 -8.29 12.51 9.99
CA SER A 81 -8.00 11.42 9.06
C SER A 81 -7.51 10.22 9.84
N HIS A 82 -7.68 9.02 9.30
CA HIS A 82 -7.13 7.80 9.88
C HIS A 82 -6.01 7.20 9.04
N VAL A 83 -5.21 6.35 9.68
CA VAL A 83 -4.23 5.50 8.99
C VAL A 83 -4.85 4.15 8.69
N ILE A 84 -4.57 3.63 7.49
CA ILE A 84 -4.85 2.28 7.04
C ILE A 84 -3.52 1.58 6.80
N GLU A 85 -3.29 0.44 7.44
CA GLU A 85 -2.09 -0.37 7.20
C GLU A 85 -2.38 -1.86 7.34
N GLY A 86 -1.63 -2.69 6.62
CA GLY A 86 -1.81 -4.13 6.72
C GLY A 86 -1.04 -4.92 5.68
N THR A 87 -1.47 -6.16 5.47
CA THR A 87 -0.96 -7.06 4.44
C THR A 87 -2.13 -7.65 3.68
N THR A 88 -2.03 -7.71 2.36
CA THR A 88 -3.10 -8.26 1.51
C THR A 88 -3.22 -9.77 1.67
N GLY A 89 -4.35 -10.32 1.23
CA GLY A 89 -4.53 -11.76 1.04
C GLY A 89 -3.71 -12.30 -0.14
N PRO A 90 -3.76 -13.62 -0.38
CA PRO A 90 -3.03 -14.26 -1.47
C PRO A 90 -3.46 -13.75 -2.84
N ALA A 91 -2.56 -13.80 -3.82
CA ALA A 91 -2.82 -13.43 -5.21
C ALA A 91 -3.98 -14.24 -5.83
N ILE A 92 -4.92 -13.54 -6.46
CA ILE A 92 -6.06 -14.12 -7.19
C ILE A 92 -5.90 -13.82 -8.67
N GLN A 93 -5.64 -14.87 -9.44
CA GLN A 93 -5.38 -14.79 -10.88
C GLN A 93 -6.63 -14.37 -11.66
N LEU A 94 -6.48 -13.39 -12.55
CA LEU A 94 -7.55 -12.94 -13.44
C LEU A 94 -7.55 -13.74 -14.75
N ARG A 95 -8.74 -13.93 -15.34
CA ARG A 95 -8.91 -14.73 -16.58
C ARG A 95 -8.13 -14.21 -17.79
N ARG A 96 -7.76 -12.93 -17.81
CA ARG A 96 -7.09 -12.25 -18.93
C ARG A 96 -5.61 -11.94 -18.65
N GLY A 97 -5.03 -12.56 -17.62
CA GLY A 97 -3.68 -12.24 -17.12
C GLY A 97 -3.70 -11.21 -15.99
N GLY A 98 -2.59 -11.14 -15.24
CA GLY A 98 -2.47 -10.38 -14.00
C GLY A 98 -3.21 -11.01 -12.82
N HIS A 99 -3.16 -10.34 -11.67
CA HIS A 99 -3.86 -10.76 -10.45
C HIS A 99 -4.24 -9.56 -9.59
N ILE A 100 -5.08 -9.82 -8.60
CA ILE A 100 -5.48 -8.88 -7.56
C ILE A 100 -5.29 -9.53 -6.19
N HIS A 101 -5.35 -8.72 -5.13
CA HIS A 101 -5.39 -9.20 -3.75
C HIS A 101 -6.57 -8.59 -3.00
N TYR A 102 -7.23 -9.37 -2.14
CA TYR A 102 -8.19 -8.81 -1.19
C TYR A 102 -7.48 -8.22 0.03
N PHE A 103 -8.10 -7.23 0.66
CA PHE A 103 -7.63 -6.67 1.92
C PHE A 103 -8.83 -6.20 2.75
N GLU A 104 -8.68 -6.24 4.07
CA GLU A 104 -9.65 -5.72 5.04
C GLU A 104 -8.95 -5.36 6.35
N GLY A 105 -9.61 -4.56 7.19
CA GLY A 105 -9.09 -4.16 8.49
C GLY A 105 -9.87 -3.01 9.11
N TYR A 106 -9.25 -2.39 10.10
CA TYR A 106 -9.77 -1.21 10.79
C TYR A 106 -8.74 -0.10 10.76
N THR A 107 -9.22 1.13 10.63
CA THR A 107 -8.36 2.30 10.69
C THR A 107 -7.82 2.53 12.10
N THR A 108 -6.79 3.36 12.26
CA THR A 108 -6.37 3.81 13.60
C THR A 108 -7.50 4.50 14.37
N VAL A 109 -7.43 4.51 15.69
CA VAL A 109 -8.41 5.25 16.52
C VAL A 109 -7.91 6.68 16.74
N ASN A 110 -8.67 7.68 16.28
CA ASN A 110 -8.43 9.11 16.57
C ASN A 110 -9.72 9.93 16.38
N GLY A 111 -9.58 11.26 16.24
CA GLY A 111 -10.71 12.19 16.20
C GLY A 111 -11.09 12.76 17.58
N ARG A 112 -11.87 13.85 17.58
CA ARG A 112 -12.33 14.51 18.82
C ARG A 112 -13.23 13.59 19.65
N ARG A 113 -14.07 12.81 18.98
CA ARG A 113 -14.79 11.67 19.51
C ARG A 113 -14.03 10.44 19.03
N PRO A 114 -13.23 9.76 19.88
CA PRO A 114 -12.36 8.69 19.40
C PRO A 114 -13.15 7.54 18.74
N HIS A 115 -12.88 7.25 17.47
CA HIS A 115 -13.48 6.12 16.75
C HIS A 115 -12.55 5.57 15.67
N THR A 116 -12.98 4.50 15.02
CA THR A 116 -12.31 3.80 13.92
C THR A 116 -13.36 3.38 12.90
N HIS A 117 -12.94 3.18 11.66
CA HIS A 117 -13.78 2.66 10.59
C HIS A 117 -13.26 1.32 10.10
N HIS A 118 -14.18 0.44 9.74
CA HIS A 118 -13.86 -0.78 9.01
C HIS A 118 -13.60 -0.44 7.54
N TYR A 119 -12.66 -1.12 6.90
CA TYR A 119 -12.42 -1.05 5.47
C TYR A 119 -12.24 -2.44 4.87
N LYS A 120 -12.60 -2.61 3.60
CA LYS A 120 -12.33 -3.81 2.81
C LYS A 120 -12.36 -3.50 1.32
N GLY A 121 -11.63 -4.28 0.54
CA GLY A 121 -11.60 -4.13 -0.91
C GLY A 121 -10.75 -5.17 -1.61
N ALA A 122 -10.63 -5.00 -2.92
CA ALA A 122 -9.63 -5.67 -3.73
C ALA A 122 -8.68 -4.63 -4.32
N THR A 123 -7.43 -4.99 -4.51
CA THR A 123 -6.51 -4.17 -5.28
C THR A 123 -6.91 -4.15 -6.75
N GLU A 124 -6.41 -3.15 -7.47
CA GLU A 124 -6.45 -3.10 -8.92
C GLU A 124 -5.37 -4.02 -9.54
N ASN A 125 -5.28 -4.02 -10.87
CA ASN A 125 -4.28 -4.82 -11.57
C ASN A 125 -2.84 -4.37 -11.23
N GLU A 126 -1.88 -5.27 -11.38
CA GLU A 126 -0.48 -4.98 -11.10
C GLU A 126 0.09 -3.83 -11.95
N ILE A 127 0.95 -3.02 -11.34
CA ILE A 127 1.82 -2.03 -11.97
C ILE A 127 3.28 -2.34 -11.62
N PRO A 128 4.24 -1.94 -12.46
CA PRO A 128 5.67 -2.09 -12.15
C PRO A 128 6.10 -1.39 -10.86
#